data_AF-A0A0Q8Q7U1-F1
#
_entry.id   AF-A0A0Q8Q7U1-F1
#
_cell.length_a   1.000
_cell.length_b   1.000
_cell.length_c   1.000
_cell.angle_alpha   90.00
_cell.angle_beta   90.00
_cell.angle_gamma   90.00
#
_symmetry.space_group_name_H-M   'P 1'
#
loop_
_entity.id
_entity.type
_entity.pdbx_description
1 polymer ?
#
loop_
_entity_poly.entity_id
_entity_poly.type
_entity_poly.pdbx_seq_one_letter_code
_entity_poly.pdbx_strand_id
1 'polypeptide(L)'
;MEVKDKQPGDLDAQVVELLALCSDDLTVWADFTARFTVDIFCGLFMEESNEGITVSAKTMENLGLRNISLDLDIYGQTSPD
;
A
#
# COMPACT_ATOMS: atom_id res chain seq x y z
N MET A 1 -0.02 18.33 -8.67
CA MET A 1 -1.42 18.17 -8.22
C MET A 1 -1.37 17.87 -6.75
N GLU A 2 -2.16 18.56 -5.95
CA GLU A 2 -2.32 18.25 -4.53
C GLU A 2 -3.39 17.15 -4.42
N VAL A 3 -3.05 16.03 -3.79
CA VAL A 3 -4.03 14.96 -3.51
C VAL A 3 -4.70 15.31 -2.21
N LYS A 4 -6.04 15.26 -2.17
CA LYS A 4 -6.79 15.54 -0.95
C LYS A 4 -6.61 14.38 0.03
N ASP A 5 -6.50 14.71 1.30
CA ASP A 5 -6.51 13.73 2.37
C ASP A 5 -7.80 12.88 2.31
N LYS A 6 -7.65 11.57 2.49
CA LYS A 6 -8.75 10.62 2.61
C LYS A 6 -8.98 10.29 4.07
N GLN A 7 -10.19 10.55 4.55
CA GLN A 7 -10.61 10.27 5.92
C GLN A 7 -12.02 9.64 5.90
N PRO A 8 -12.20 8.46 6.54
CA PRO A 8 -11.17 7.64 7.18
C PRO A 8 -10.14 7.10 6.18
N GLY A 9 -8.95 6.73 6.67
CA GLY A 9 -7.94 6.08 5.85
C GLY A 9 -8.43 4.73 5.31
N ASP A 10 -8.00 4.37 4.11
CA ASP A 10 -8.31 3.07 3.47
C ASP A 10 -7.09 2.64 2.64
N LEU A 11 -6.21 1.85 3.28
CA LEU A 11 -4.97 1.39 2.65
C LEU A 11 -5.26 0.55 1.40
N ASP A 12 -6.25 -0.33 1.45
CA ASP A 12 -6.58 -1.24 0.35
C ASP A 12 -7.00 -0.46 -0.90
N ALA A 13 -7.98 0.44 -0.75
CA ALA A 13 -8.46 1.26 -1.85
C ALA A 13 -7.38 2.21 -2.39
N GLN A 14 -6.53 2.77 -1.51
CA GLN A 14 -5.45 3.66 -1.92
C GLN A 14 -4.35 2.93 -2.71
N VAL A 15 -3.99 1.70 -2.32
CA VAL A 15 -3.06 0.88 -3.12
C VAL A 15 -3.67 0.58 -4.49
N VAL A 16 -4.96 0.21 -4.56
CA VAL A 16 -5.65 -0.04 -5.83
C VAL A 16 -5.64 1.19 -6.73
N GLU A 17 -5.92 2.37 -6.19
CA GLU A 17 -5.90 3.62 -6.94
C GLU A 17 -4.51 3.98 -7.47
N LEU A 18 -3.46 3.79 -6.66
CA LEU A 18 -2.09 4.00 -7.11
C LEU A 18 -1.73 3.06 -8.26
N LEU A 19 -2.07 1.77 -8.14
CA LEU A 19 -1.77 0.80 -9.19
C LEU A 19 -2.59 1.02 -10.47
N ALA A 20 -3.80 1.57 -10.36
CA ALA A 20 -4.64 1.91 -11.52
C ALA A 20 -4.05 3.04 -12.40
N LEU A 21 -3.09 3.80 -11.88
CA LEU A 21 -2.35 4.81 -12.66
C LEU A 21 -1.14 4.22 -13.40
N CYS A 22 -0.80 2.97 -13.14
CA CYS A 22 0.34 2.28 -13.71
C CYS A 22 -0.10 1.32 -14.83
N SER A 23 0.88 0.77 -15.55
CA SER A 23 0.61 -0.26 -16.57
C SER A 23 -0.01 -1.51 -15.95
N ASP A 24 -0.95 -2.15 -16.64
CA ASP A 24 -1.43 -3.50 -16.30
C ASP A 24 -0.63 -4.61 -16.99
N ASP A 25 0.34 -4.26 -17.85
CA ASP A 25 1.17 -5.23 -18.55
C ASP A 25 2.25 -5.82 -17.62
N LEU A 26 2.07 -7.09 -17.24
CA LEU A 26 2.99 -7.80 -16.37
C LEU A 26 4.38 -8.03 -17.00
N THR A 27 4.51 -7.97 -18.32
CA THR A 27 5.82 -8.08 -18.98
C THR A 27 6.66 -6.84 -18.74
N VAL A 28 6.02 -5.65 -18.71
CA VAL A 28 6.67 -4.39 -18.34
C VAL A 28 7.08 -4.42 -16.88
N TRP A 29 6.21 -4.90 -15.99
CA TRP A 29 6.55 -5.04 -14.57
C TRP A 29 7.71 -6.00 -14.34
N ALA A 30 7.71 -7.17 -15.00
CA ALA A 30 8.80 -8.12 -14.87
C ALA A 30 10.16 -7.53 -15.28
N ASP A 31 10.25 -6.82 -16.42
CA ASP A 31 11.47 -6.12 -16.84
C ASP A 31 11.84 -4.97 -15.89
N PHE A 32 10.85 -4.24 -15.39
CA PHE A 32 11.07 -3.12 -14.49
C PHE A 32 11.62 -3.59 -13.13
N THR A 33 10.98 -4.57 -12.51
CA THR A 33 11.40 -5.11 -11.20
C THR A 33 12.65 -5.98 -11.27
N ALA A 34 13.07 -6.42 -12.47
CA ALA A 34 14.37 -7.04 -12.66
C ALA A 34 15.54 -6.04 -12.54
N ARG A 35 15.26 -4.74 -12.67
CA ARG A 35 16.28 -3.67 -12.68
C ARG A 35 16.17 -2.75 -11.47
N PHE A 36 15.01 -2.67 -10.85
CA PHE A 36 14.72 -1.76 -9.74
C PHE A 36 13.97 -2.48 -8.62
N THR A 37 14.27 -2.09 -7.38
CA THR A 37 13.42 -2.42 -6.23
C THR A 37 12.18 -1.55 -6.27
N VAL A 38 11.01 -2.16 -6.09
CA VAL A 38 9.73 -1.47 -6.05
C VAL A 38 8.99 -1.91 -4.80
N ASP A 39 8.60 -0.95 -3.98
CA ASP A 39 7.84 -1.12 -2.76
C ASP A 39 6.75 -0.05 -2.65
N ILE A 40 5.73 -0.34 -1.85
CA ILE A 40 4.82 0.64 -1.30
C ILE A 40 5.08 0.68 0.20
N PHE A 41 5.52 1.84 0.68
CA PHE A 41 5.69 2.10 2.10
C PHE A 41 4.50 2.87 2.67
N CYS A 42 3.96 2.40 3.80
CA CYS A 42 2.87 3.07 4.52
C CYS A 42 3.12 3.11 6.03
N GLY A 43 2.96 4.31 6.62
CA GLY A 43 2.83 4.47 8.07
C GLY A 43 1.37 4.34 8.49
N LEU A 44 1.06 3.31 9.28
CA LEU A 44 -0.26 3.05 9.84
C LEU A 44 -0.32 3.58 11.28
N PHE A 45 -1.20 4.55 11.53
CA PHE A 45 -1.43 5.11 12.86
C PHE A 45 -2.75 4.55 13.41
N MET A 46 -2.66 3.71 14.44
CA MET A 46 -3.81 3.06 15.04
C MET A 46 -4.49 3.97 16.08
N GLU A 47 -5.82 4.00 16.07
CA GLU A 47 -6.63 4.70 17.07
C GLU A 47 -6.68 3.94 18.40
N GLU A 48 -6.64 2.60 18.34
CA GLU A 48 -6.69 1.73 19.51
C GLU A 48 -5.76 0.51 19.37
N SER A 49 -5.43 -0.13 20.50
CA SER A 49 -4.61 -1.35 20.48
C SER A 49 -5.33 -2.48 19.73
N ASN A 50 -4.61 -3.14 18.82
CA ASN A 50 -5.12 -4.23 17.98
C ASN A 50 -6.31 -3.87 17.05
N GLU A 51 -6.43 -2.61 16.62
CA GLU A 51 -7.43 -2.17 15.63
C GLU A 51 -7.44 -3.06 14.38
N GLY A 52 -6.23 -3.40 13.89
CA GLY A 52 -6.04 -4.23 12.71
C GLY A 52 -6.38 -3.49 11.41
N ILE A 53 -5.77 -3.91 10.32
CA ILE A 53 -6.10 -3.43 8.97
C ILE A 53 -6.13 -4.63 8.03
N THR A 54 -7.05 -4.60 7.06
CA THR A 54 -7.16 -5.66 6.06
C THR A 54 -6.71 -5.14 4.71
N VAL A 55 -5.74 -5.82 4.11
CA VAL A 55 -5.44 -5.71 2.69
C VAL A 55 -6.14 -6.88 2.00
N SER A 56 -6.95 -6.60 1.00
CA SER A 56 -7.75 -7.61 0.33
C SER A 56 -6.86 -8.60 -0.41
N ALA A 57 -7.34 -9.84 -0.57
CA ALA A 57 -6.64 -10.85 -1.37
C ALA A 57 -6.37 -10.38 -2.81
N LYS A 58 -7.27 -9.55 -3.36
CA LYS A 58 -7.13 -9.01 -4.70
C LYS A 58 -6.00 -7.97 -4.78
N THR A 59 -5.87 -7.11 -3.77
CA THR A 59 -4.77 -6.15 -3.68
C THR A 59 -3.44 -6.87 -3.47
N MET A 60 -3.41 -7.89 -2.60
CA MET A 60 -2.21 -8.72 -2.41
C MET A 60 -1.79 -9.45 -3.70
N GLU A 61 -2.74 -9.99 -4.47
CA GLU A 61 -2.47 -10.57 -5.79
C GLU A 61 -1.89 -9.53 -6.76
N ASN A 62 -2.48 -8.34 -6.82
CA ASN A 62 -2.03 -7.28 -7.71
C ASN A 62 -0.60 -6.81 -7.40
N LEU A 63 -0.24 -6.72 -6.12
CA LEU A 63 1.12 -6.42 -5.67
C LEU A 63 2.08 -7.56 -6.02
N GLY A 64 1.71 -8.79 -5.70
CA GLY A 64 2.52 -9.98 -5.94
C GLY A 64 2.81 -10.22 -7.43
N LEU A 65 1.80 -10.09 -8.30
CA LEU A 65 1.98 -10.23 -9.76
C LEU A 65 2.93 -9.17 -10.35
N ARG A 66 3.02 -8.00 -9.70
CA ARG A 66 3.90 -6.90 -10.11
C ARG A 66 5.23 -6.90 -9.34
N ASN A 67 5.46 -7.89 -8.48
CA ASN A 67 6.64 -8.01 -7.62
C ASN A 67 6.91 -6.75 -6.76
N ILE A 68 5.85 -6.22 -6.16
CA ILE A 68 5.88 -5.05 -5.28
C ILE A 68 5.71 -5.50 -3.83
N SER A 69 6.64 -5.15 -2.95
CA SER A 69 6.47 -5.36 -1.50
C SER A 69 5.57 -4.29 -0.89
N LEU A 70 4.84 -4.65 0.16
CA LEU A 70 4.14 -3.70 1.02
C LEU A 70 4.89 -3.63 2.35
N ASP A 71 5.51 -2.49 2.61
CA ASP A 71 6.26 -2.22 3.83
C ASP A 71 5.44 -1.32 4.75
N LEU A 72 5.32 -1.73 6.01
CA LEU A 72 4.44 -1.08 6.99
C LEU A 72 5.22 -0.72 8.24
N ASP A 73 5.16 0.56 8.61
CA ASP A 73 5.40 0.97 9.98
C ASP A 73 4.05 1.05 10.69
N ILE A 74 3.84 0.23 11.72
CA ILE A 74 2.60 0.21 12.50
C ILE A 74 2.83 0.91 13.83
N TYR A 75 2.23 2.08 13.97
CA TYR A 75 2.27 2.92 15.16
C TYR A 75 1.02 2.68 16.00
N GLY A 76 1.20 2.15 17.21
CA GLY A 76 0.12 2.05 18.19
C GLY A 76 -0.31 3.43 18.71
N GLN A 77 -1.43 3.47 19.42
CA GLN A 77 -1.90 4.69 20.08
C GLN A 77 -0.78 5.28 20.95
N THR A 78 -0.27 6.45 20.57
CA THR A 78 0.62 7.20 21.43
C THR A 78 -0.23 7.75 22.58
N SER A 79 0.04 7.30 23.80
CA SER A 79 -0.51 7.99 24.97
C SER A 79 0.02 9.43 24.93
N PRO A 80 -0.80 10.45 25.14
CA PRO A 80 -0.27 11.80 25.30
C PRO A 80 0.68 11.82 26.50
N ASP A 81 1.85 12.43 26.33
CA ASP A 81 2.77 12.76 27.43
C ASP A 81 2.05 13.57 28.53
#